data_AF-A0A534Q7F0-F1
#
_entry.id   AF-A0A534Q7F0-F1
#
_cell.length_a   1.000
_cell.length_b   1.000
_cell.length_c   1.000
_cell.angle_alpha   90.00
_cell.angle_beta   90.00
_cell.angle_gamma   90.00
#
_symmetry.space_group_name_H-M   'P 1'
#
loop_
_entity.id
_entity.type
_entity.pdbx_description
1 polymer ?
#
loop_
_entity_poly.entity_id
_entity_poly.type
_entity_poly.pdbx_seq_one_letter_code
_entity_poly.pdbx_strand_id
1 'polypeptide(L)'
;MQIRVECRAERGAGPLRFVLGDHTVEVDDLLDRWYGDDADYFRVRGRDGHLYVLKHLRGHDSWELSSFTRRGSRGTSLGTRGPRVLH
;
A
#
# COMPACT_ATOMS: atom_id res chain seq x y z
N MET A 1 -8.70 6.94 -0.98
CA MET A 1 -9.36 6.96 0.36
C MET A 1 -8.34 7.49 1.33
N GLN A 2 -8.61 8.63 1.97
CA GLN A 2 -7.67 9.26 2.90
C GLN A 2 -7.53 8.43 4.18
N ILE A 3 -6.29 8.27 4.62
CA ILE A 3 -5.91 7.50 5.81
C ILE A 3 -5.01 8.32 6.70
N ARG A 4 -5.02 8.02 8.00
CA ARG A 4 -4.06 8.60 8.94
C ARG A 4 -2.91 7.62 9.11
N VAL A 5 -1.71 8.02 8.74
CA VAL A 5 -0.51 7.20 8.90
C VAL A 5 0.31 7.76 10.05
N GLU A 6 0.67 6.90 10.99
CA GLU A 6 1.64 7.25 12.02
C GLU A 6 3.03 6.81 11.55
N CYS A 7 3.84 7.81 11.22
CA CYS A 7 5.25 7.67 10.92
C CYS A 7 6.04 7.70 12.23
N ARG A 8 7.13 6.93 12.30
CA ARG A 8 8.04 7.00 13.44
C ARG A 8 8.70 8.38 13.47
N ALA A 9 8.91 8.92 14.67
CA ALA A 9 9.47 10.27 14.86
C ALA A 9 10.95 10.41 14.43
N GLU A 10 11.56 9.36 13.89
CA GLU A 10 12.91 9.40 13.34
C GLU A 10 12.85 9.78 11.84
N ARG A 11 13.62 10.80 11.44
CA ARG A 11 13.65 11.34 10.07
C ARG A 11 13.91 10.23 9.05
N GLY A 12 12.89 9.87 8.27
CA GLY A 12 12.98 8.87 7.19
C GLY A 12 12.55 7.45 7.57
N ALA A 13 12.02 7.23 8.77
CA ALA A 13 11.41 5.95 9.09
C ALA A 13 10.05 5.80 8.41
N GLY A 14 9.80 4.56 7.95
CA GLY A 14 8.58 4.20 7.26
C GLY A 14 7.32 4.25 8.16
N PRO A 15 6.16 4.04 7.54
CA PRO A 15 4.88 3.92 8.25
C PRO A 15 4.92 2.79 9.28
N LEU A 16 4.57 3.09 10.54
CA LEU A 16 4.50 2.10 11.64
C LEU A 16 3.11 1.50 11.78
N ARG A 17 2.08 2.34 11.67
CA ARG A 17 0.68 1.94 11.71
C ARG A 17 -0.15 2.96 10.97
N PHE A 18 -1.31 2.54 10.47
CA PHE A 18 -2.23 3.45 9.81
C PHE A 18 -3.67 3.13 10.19
N VAL A 19 -4.48 4.18 10.23
CA VAL A 19 -5.90 4.12 10.52
C VAL A 19 -6.67 4.32 9.22
N LEU A 20 -7.40 3.28 8.83
CA LEU A 20 -8.29 3.22 7.69
C LEU A 20 -9.74 3.26 8.19
N GLY A 21 -10.35 4.45 8.19
CA GLY A 21 -11.69 4.63 8.76
C GLY A 21 -11.66 4.30 10.26
N ASP A 22 -12.37 3.25 10.66
CA ASP A 22 -12.44 2.76 12.04
C ASP A 22 -11.43 1.62 12.35
N HIS A 23 -10.65 1.19 11.36
CA HIS A 23 -9.69 0.09 11.52
C HIS A 23 -8.26 0.61 11.64
N THR A 24 -7.59 0.28 12.74
CA THR A 24 -6.14 0.52 12.90
C THR A 24 -5.37 -0.72 12.51
N VAL A 25 -4.43 -0.59 11.57
CA VAL A 25 -3.58 -1.68 11.09
C VAL A 25 -2.14 -1.37 11.45
N GLU A 26 -1.52 -2.27 12.18
CA GLU A 26 -0.08 -2.22 12.48
C GLU A 26 0.72 -2.74 11.29
N VAL A 27 1.74 -2.01 10.87
CA VAL A 27 2.69 -2.45 9.84
C VAL A 27 3.68 -3.41 10.48
N ASP A 28 3.68 -4.64 9.98
CA ASP A 28 4.58 -5.73 10.38
C ASP A 28 5.90 -5.65 9.59
N ASP A 29 5.81 -5.49 8.27
CA ASP A 29 6.96 -5.38 7.38
C ASP A 29 6.71 -4.37 6.27
N LEU A 30 7.72 -3.57 5.93
CA LEU A 30 7.70 -2.76 4.70
C LEU A 30 8.29 -3.59 3.55
N LEU A 31 7.44 -3.94 2.59
CA LEU A 31 7.84 -4.81 1.49
C LEU A 31 8.55 -4.03 0.38
N ASP A 32 8.03 -2.86 0.03
CA ASP A 32 8.56 -2.08 -1.08
C ASP A 32 8.20 -0.59 -0.94
N ARG A 33 8.99 0.28 -1.56
CA ARG A 33 8.73 1.71 -1.63
C ARG A 33 9.16 2.23 -2.99
N TRP A 34 8.31 3.00 -3.63
CA TRP A 34 8.61 3.64 -4.91
C TRP A 34 8.17 5.09 -4.90
N TYR A 35 9.02 5.96 -5.43
CA TYR A 35 8.77 7.40 -5.48
C TYR A 35 8.19 7.70 -6.87
N GLY A 36 6.95 8.20 -6.90
CA GLY A 36 6.38 8.80 -8.10
C GLY A 36 6.81 10.26 -8.24
N ASP A 37 6.36 10.88 -9.32
CA ASP A 37 6.63 12.28 -9.62
C ASP A 37 5.95 13.21 -8.59
N ASP A 38 4.67 12.96 -8.32
CA ASP A 38 3.84 13.79 -7.43
C ASP A 38 3.59 13.14 -6.04
N ALA A 39 3.72 11.81 -5.98
CA ALA A 39 3.39 11.03 -4.79
C ALA A 39 4.35 9.85 -4.58
N ASP A 40 4.68 9.58 -3.34
CA ASP A 40 5.45 8.42 -2.93
C ASP A 40 4.50 7.26 -2.61
N TYR A 41 4.92 6.03 -2.85
CA TYR A 41 4.11 4.85 -2.60
C TYR A 41 4.88 3.87 -1.73
N PHE A 42 4.17 3.25 -0.80
CA PHE A 42 4.72 2.34 0.19
C PHE A 42 3.87 1.08 0.23
N ARG A 43 4.45 -0.06 -0.14
CA ARG A 43 3.83 -1.36 0.04
C ARG A 43 4.25 -1.94 1.38
N VAL A 44 3.26 -2.19 2.23
CA VAL A 44 3.46 -2.70 3.58
C VAL A 44 2.62 -3.96 3.81
N ARG A 45 3.14 -4.85 4.63
CA ARG A 45 2.41 -5.99 5.19
C ARG A 45 1.89 -5.58 6.55
N GLY A 46 0.57 -5.66 6.73
CA GLY A 46 -0.05 -5.49 8.03
C GLY A 46 0.12 -6.74 8.88
N ARG A 47 0.07 -6.58 10.20
CA ARG A 47 0.14 -7.68 11.18
C ARG A 47 -0.98 -8.70 11.03
N ASP A 48 -2.11 -8.28 10.46
CA ASP A 48 -3.22 -9.14 10.02
C ASP A 48 -2.85 -10.09 8.86
N GLY A 49 -1.62 -9.97 8.33
CA GLY A 49 -1.10 -10.74 7.21
C GLY A 49 -1.58 -10.24 5.85
N HIS A 50 -2.30 -9.12 5.80
CA HIS A 50 -2.75 -8.49 4.57
C HIS A 50 -1.71 -7.51 4.00
N LEU A 51 -1.78 -7.22 2.70
CA LEU A 51 -0.89 -6.28 2.03
C LEU A 51 -1.63 -4.97 1.74
N TYR A 52 -0.94 -3.86 1.93
CA TYR A 52 -1.47 -2.52 1.73
C TYR A 52 -0.48 -1.70 0.90
N VAL A 53 -1.01 -0.88 0.01
CA VAL A 53 -0.25 0.10 -0.78
C VAL A 53 -0.74 1.48 -0.37
N LEU A 54 0.10 2.17 0.39
CA LEU A 54 -0.12 3.53 0.84
C LEU A 54 0.46 4.48 -0.20
N LYS A 55 -0.24 5.57 -0.48
CA LYS A 55 0.19 6.65 -1.36
C LYS A 55 0.31 7.92 -0.52
N HIS A 56 1.49 8.50 -0.51
CA HIS A 56 1.80 9.75 0.15
C HIS A 56 1.88 10.87 -0.88
N LEU A 57 0.94 11.80 -0.84
CA LEU A 57 0.90 12.97 -1.71
C LEU A 57 1.81 14.05 -1.13
N ARG A 58 2.99 14.26 -1.73
CA ARG A 58 3.97 15.24 -1.23
C ARG A 58 3.44 16.67 -1.25
N GLY A 59 2.58 17.01 -2.21
CA GLY A 59 2.01 18.35 -2.33
C GLY A 59 1.04 18.73 -1.22
N HIS A 60 0.41 17.74 -0.55
CA HIS A 60 -0.62 17.97 0.47
C HIS A 60 -0.27 17.37 1.83
N ASP A 61 0.87 16.68 1.94
CA ASP A 61 1.25 15.86 3.11
C ASP A 61 0.15 14.87 3.52
N SER A 62 -0.65 14.45 2.54
CA SER A 62 -1.82 13.60 2.75
C SER A 62 -1.51 12.16 2.36
N TRP A 63 -2.00 11.24 3.18
CA TRP A 63 -1.87 9.81 2.92
C TRP A 63 -3.19 9.22 2.43
N GLU A 64 -3.10 8.36 1.43
CA GLU A 64 -4.23 7.64 0.88
C GLU A 64 -3.93 6.14 0.73
N LEU A 65 -4.93 5.29 1.00
CA LEU A 65 -4.84 3.88 0.62
C LEU A 65 -5.11 3.76 -0.88
N SER A 66 -4.08 3.34 -1.63
CA SER A 66 -4.19 3.09 -3.07
C SER A 66 -4.70 1.69 -3.38
N SER A 67 -4.25 0.68 -2.63
CA SER A 67 -4.68 -0.71 -2.85
C SER A 67 -4.52 -1.54 -1.58
N PHE A 68 -5.36 -2.56 -1.43
CA PHE A 68 -5.32 -3.51 -0.32
C PHE A 68 -5.59 -4.91 -0.86
N THR A 69 -4.77 -5.86 -0.45
CA THR A 69 -4.86 -7.26 -0.85
C THR A 69 -4.94 -8.13 0.39
N ARG A 70 -6.07 -8.80 0.57
CA ARG A 70 -6.26 -9.77 1.65
C ARG A 70 -5.50 -11.04 1.31
N ARG A 71 -4.56 -11.44 2.16
CA ARG A 71 -3.98 -12.78 2.13
C ARG A 71 -5.09 -13.79 2.43
N GLY A 72 -5.38 -14.67 1.46
CA GLY A 72 -6.53 -15.57 1.49
C GLY A 72 -7.59 -15.29 0.42
N SER A 73 -7.44 -14.19 -0.34
CA SER A 73 -8.08 -14.07 -1.65
C SER A 73 -7.42 -15.13 -2.54
N ARG A 74 -7.97 -16.35 -2.56
CA ARG A 74 -7.69 -17.35 -3.60
C ARG A 74 -7.65 -16.58 -4.89
N GLY A 75 -6.49 -16.58 -5.55
CA GLY A 75 -6.28 -15.80 -6.76
C GLY A 75 -7.49 -15.99 -7.65
N THR A 76 -8.20 -14.90 -7.94
CA THR A 76 -8.82 -14.85 -9.24
C THR A 76 -7.63 -14.86 -10.18
N SER A 77 -7.41 -16.02 -10.77
CA SER A 77 -6.56 -16.25 -11.93
C SER A 77 -6.94 -15.18 -12.94
N LEU A 78 -6.30 -14.01 -12.88
CA LEU A 78 -6.38 -13.04 -13.95
C LEU A 78 -5.52 -13.64 -15.04
N GLY A 79 -6.17 -14.42 -15.91
CA GLY A 79 -5.54 -14.96 -17.09
C GLY A 79 -4.81 -13.82 -17.79
N THR A 80 -3.49 -13.97 -17.92
CA THR A 80 -2.71 -13.23 -18.89
C THR A 80 -3.24 -13.63 -20.25
N ARG A 81 -4.29 -12.94 -20.69
CA ARG A 81 -4.82 -13.00 -22.05
C ARG A 81 -3.84 -12.20 -22.91
N GLY A 82 -2.67 -12.79 -23.17
CA GLY A 82 -1.80 -12.30 -24.21
C GLY A 82 -2.55 -12.39 -25.54
N PRO A 83 -2.65 -11.31 -26.33
CA PRO A 83 -3.29 -11.40 -27.62
C PRO A 83 -2.47 -12.33 -28.52
N ARG A 84 -3.14 -13.40 -28.93
CA ARG A 84 -2.79 -14.26 -30.06
C ARG A 84 -2.60 -13.38 -31.30
N VAL A 85 -1.38 -13.31 -31.82
CA VAL A 85 -1.15 -12.98 -33.23
C VAL A 85 -0.58 -14.21 -33.92
N LEU A 86 -1.45 -14.91 -34.66
CA LEU A 86 -1.02 -15.66 -35.82
C LEU A 86 -0.79 -14.63 -36.92
N HIS A 87 0.42 -14.57 -37.47
CA HIS A 87 0.62 -14.62 -38.92
C HIS A 87 2.09 -14.87 -39.25
#